data_AF-A0A258DRB6-F1
#
_entry.id   AF-A0A258DRB6-F1
#
_cell.length_a   1.000
_cell.length_b   1.000
_cell.length_c   1.000
_cell.angle_alpha   90.00
_cell.angle_beta   90.00
_cell.angle_gamma   90.00
#
_symmetry.space_group_name_H-M   'P 1'
#
loop_
_entity.id
_entity.type
_entity.pdbx_description
1 polymer ?
#
loop_
_entity_poly.entity_id
_entity_poly.type
_entity_poly.pdbx_seq_one_letter_code
_entity_poly.pdbx_strand_id
1 'polypeptide(L)' 'MLIRIVRMTFRPDGVSDFLKNFELNKSAIRNSPGCRHLELWQDEHQKNIFVTYS' A
#
# COMPACT_ATOMS: atom_id res chain seq x y z
N MET A 1 -13.73 -11.90 9.46
CA MET A 1 -12.69 -11.58 8.45
C MET A 1 -13.02 -10.20 7.91
N LEU A 2 -12.12 -9.25 8.04
CA LEU A 2 -12.32 -7.87 7.57
C LEU A 2 -11.50 -7.68 6.30
N ILE A 3 -12.10 -7.08 5.27
CA ILE A 3 -11.38 -6.62 4.09
C ILE A 3 -11.31 -5.09 4.19
N ARG A 4 -10.11 -4.53 4.05
CA ARG A 4 -9.88 -3.10 4.05
C ARG A 4 -9.23 -2.68 2.75
N ILE A 5 -9.85 -1.69 2.10
CA ILE A 5 -9.35 -1.04 0.90
C ILE A 5 -9.06 0.42 1.24
N VAL A 6 -7.82 0.85 1.06
CA VAL A 6 -7.41 2.24 1.29
C VAL A 6 -6.79 2.79 0.03
N ARG A 7 -7.39 3.84 -0.55
CA ARG A 7 -6.87 4.57 -1.70
C ARG A 7 -6.15 5.82 -1.20
N MET A 8 -4.90 5.98 -1.60
CA MET A 8 -4.04 7.09 -1.20
C MET A 8 -3.59 7.85 -2.45
N THR A 9 -3.61 9.17 -2.38
CA THR A 9 -3.06 10.05 -3.41
C THR A 9 -1.83 10.73 -2.84
N PHE A 10 -0.69 10.55 -3.49
CA PHE A 10 0.57 11.16 -3.08
C PHE A 10 0.86 12.38 -3.95
N ARG A 11 1.66 13.31 -3.42
CA ARG A 11 2.35 14.25 -4.29
C ARG A 11 3.30 13.47 -5.21
N PRO A 12 3.49 13.86 -6.49
CA PRO A 12 4.33 13.10 -7.43
C PRO A 12 5.77 12.89 -6.94
N ASP A 13 6.36 13.87 -6.26
CA ASP A 13 7.70 13.82 -5.67
C ASP A 13 7.80 12.82 -4.49
N GLY A 14 6.70 12.56 -3.79
CA GLY A 14 6.65 11.65 -2.64
C GLY A 14 6.45 10.18 -2.98
N VAL A 15 6.23 9.83 -4.26
CA VAL A 15 5.93 8.45 -4.68
C VAL A 15 7.09 7.50 -4.38
N SER A 16 8.33 7.93 -4.66
CA SER A 16 9.51 7.09 -4.44
C SER A 16 9.69 6.76 -2.95
N ASP A 17 9.51 7.75 -2.08
CA ASP A 17 9.65 7.58 -0.64
C ASP A 17 8.56 6.69 -0.07
N PHE A 18 7.33 6.82 -0.57
CA PHE A 18 6.24 5.90 -0.22
C PHE A 18 6.58 4.45 -0.58
N LEU A 19 7.01 4.19 -1.82
CA LEU A 19 7.33 2.83 -2.27
C LEU A 19 8.47 2.21 -1.46
N LYS A 20 9.53 2.97 -1.16
CA LYS A 20 10.62 2.52 -0.28
C LYS A 20 10.10 2.19 1.11
N ASN A 21 9.29 3.06 1.70
CA ASN A 21 8.71 2.84 3.02
C ASN A 21 7.78 1.62 3.05
N PHE A 22 6.96 1.43 2.01
CA PHE A 22 6.09 0.26 1.90
C PHE A 22 6.91 -1.03 1.81
N GLU A 23 7.94 -1.07 0.96
CA GLU A 23 8.80 -2.24 0.79
C GLU A 23 9.51 -2.64 2.08
N LEU A 24 10.01 -1.66 2.84
CA LEU A 24 10.66 -1.88 4.13
C LEU A 24 9.71 -2.47 5.19
N ASN A 25 8.43 -2.08 5.17
CA ASN A 25 7.47 -2.42 6.23
C ASN A 25 6.48 -3.53 5.86
N LYS A 26 6.33 -3.90 4.57
CA LYS A 26 5.30 -4.85 4.12
C LYS A 26 5.35 -6.20 4.84
N SER A 27 6.54 -6.67 5.19
CA SER A 27 6.72 -7.95 5.89
C SER A 27 6.21 -7.88 7.32
N ALA A 28 6.49 -6.79 8.03
CA ALA A 28 5.98 -6.56 9.37
C ALA A 28 4.44 -6.46 9.37
N ILE A 29 3.86 -5.75 8.40
CA ILE A 29 2.39 -5.62 8.26
C ILE A 29 1.75 -6.99 8.02
N ARG A 30 2.30 -7.80 7.10
CA ARG A 30 1.80 -9.15 6.80
C ARG A 30 1.85 -10.10 7.99
N ASN A 31 2.84 -9.93 8.86
CA ASN A 31 3.01 -10.75 10.06
C ASN A 31 2.22 -10.23 11.27
N SER A 32 1.49 -9.12 11.12
CA SER A 32 0.65 -8.58 12.19
C SER A 32 -0.52 -9.54 12.51
N PRO A 33 -0.85 -9.77 13.79
CA PRO A 33 -1.95 -10.63 14.18
C PRO A 33 -3.27 -10.25 13.48
N GLY A 34 -3.85 -11.20 12.74
CA GLY A 34 -5.10 -11.01 12.01
C GLY A 34 -4.96 -10.49 10.58
N CYS A 35 -3.76 -10.07 10.14
CA CYS A 35 -3.49 -9.81 8.73
C CYS A 35 -3.32 -11.14 8.00
N ARG A 36 -4.16 -11.39 6.99
CA ARG A 36 -4.10 -12.62 6.18
C ARG A 36 -3.69 -12.36 4.74
N HIS A 37 -3.73 -11.10 4.32
CA HIS A 37 -3.42 -10.67 2.97
C HIS A 37 -2.92 -9.22 2.99
N LEU A 38 -2.04 -8.90 2.06
CA LEU A 38 -1.60 -7.52 1.80
C LEU A 38 -1.09 -7.42 0.36
N GLU A 39 -1.76 -6.58 -0.41
CA GLU A 39 -1.38 -6.23 -1.77
C GLU A 39 -1.36 -4.71 -1.95
N LEU A 40 -0.50 -4.24 -2.84
CA LEU A 40 -0.40 -2.84 -3.24
C LEU A 40 -0.68 -2.74 -4.73
N TRP A 41 -1.70 -1.99 -5.10
CA TRP A 41 -2.02 -1.65 -6.48
C TRP A 41 -1.64 -0.21 -6.77
N GLN A 42 -1.28 0.05 -8.02
CA GLN A 42 -1.10 1.39 -8.56
C GLN A 42 -2.25 1.66 -9.53
N ASP A 43 -2.81 2.86 -9.47
CA ASP A 43 -3.85 3.29 -10.40
C ASP A 43 -3.32 3.27 -11.86
N GLU A 44 -4.18 2.85 -12.78
CA GLU A 44 -3.80 2.68 -14.18
C GLU A 44 -3.41 4.01 -14.83
N HIS A 45 -4.20 5.06 -14.57
CA HIS A 45 -4.08 6.36 -15.22
C HIS A 45 -3.25 7.35 -14.39
N GLN A 46 -3.28 7.26 -13.07
CA GLN A 46 -2.61 8.21 -12.16
C GLN A 46 -1.53 7.53 -11.33
N LYS A 47 -0.27 7.64 -11.78
CA LYS A 47 0.87 6.93 -11.15
C LYS A 47 1.20 7.35 -9.72
N ASN A 48 0.65 8.46 -9.24
CA ASN A 48 0.77 8.92 -7.85
C ASN A 48 -0.38 8.44 -6.95
N ILE A 49 -1.26 7.57 -7.45
CA ILE A 49 -2.35 6.96 -6.68
C ILE A 49 -2.07 5.48 -6.46
N PHE A 50 -2.21 5.05 -5.20
CA PHE A 50 -2.00 3.67 -4.79
C PHE A 50 -3.16 3.18 -3.92
N VAL A 51 -3.40 1.87 -3.97
CA VAL A 51 -4.45 1.21 -3.18
C VAL A 51 -3.84 0.04 -2.42
N THR A 52 -4.07 -0.04 -1.11
CA THR A 52 -3.77 -1.25 -0.34
C THR A 52 -5.04 -2.09 -0.17
N TYR A 53 -4.92 -3.39 -0.43
CA TYR A 53 -5.95 -4.39 -0.20
C TYR A 53 -5.44 -5.37 0.87
N SER A 54 -6.10 -5.42 2.03
CA SER A 54 -5.67 -6.19 3.21
C SER A 54 -6.82 -6.80 3.98
#